data_AF-A0AAU0NRM2-F1
#
_entry.id   AF-A0AAU0NRM2-F1
#
_cell.length_a   1.000
_cell.length_b   1.000
_cell.length_c   1.000
_cell.angle_alpha   90.00
_cell.angle_beta   90.00
_cell.angle_gamma   90.00
#
_symmetry.space_group_name_H-M   'P 1'
#
loop_
_entity.id
_entity.type
_entity.pdbx_description
1 polymer ?
#
loop_
_entity_poly.entity_id
_entity_poly.type
_entity_poly.pdbx_seq_one_letter_code
_entity_poly.pdbx_strand_id
1 'polypeptide(L)'
;MSMSVEHAEALKNEVAVVCCRTEEGTIIQASNLEDPDIFPDMVDSGLLTIPKDCLKVGQVIGAKLLKTIDSLTPLTPDILEGVKEVEDKVENDSKVEEQVEEVVEEQVVSEEIVDGAEGRVLKIRIEEGKGIDIELPF
;
A
#
# COMPACT_ATOMS: atom_id res chain seq x y z
N MET A 1 6.38 13.26 3.80
CA MET A 1 5.90 14.53 4.40
C MET A 1 4.67 14.91 3.63
N SER A 2 3.61 15.39 4.27
CA SER A 2 2.40 15.72 3.50
C SER A 2 2.58 16.94 2.61
N MET A 3 1.88 16.92 1.48
CA MET A 3 1.97 17.93 0.43
C MET A 3 1.19 19.22 0.77
N SER A 4 1.70 20.38 0.33
CA SER A 4 0.98 21.66 0.39
C SER A 4 -0.06 21.78 -0.72
N VAL A 5 -1.04 22.67 -0.57
CA VAL A 5 -2.08 22.87 -1.60
C VAL A 5 -1.48 23.32 -2.95
N GLU A 6 -0.50 24.22 -2.92
CA GLU A 6 0.16 24.73 -4.12
C GLU A 6 0.92 23.62 -4.88
N HIS A 7 1.60 22.73 -4.14
CA HIS A 7 2.33 21.60 -4.73
C HIS A 7 1.37 20.55 -5.29
N ALA A 8 0.22 20.34 -4.62
CA ALA A 8 -0.82 19.44 -5.10
C ALA A 8 -1.45 19.88 -6.43
N GLU A 9 -1.55 21.20 -6.65
CA GLU A 9 -2.01 21.73 -7.93
C GLU A 9 -0.98 21.55 -9.05
N ALA A 10 0.31 21.71 -8.74
CA ALA A 10 1.40 21.48 -9.69
C ALA A 10 1.49 20.01 -10.11
N LEU A 11 1.30 19.08 -9.16
CA LEU A 11 1.40 17.63 -9.37
C LEU A 11 0.03 16.96 -9.55
N LYS A 12 -1.00 17.70 -9.99
CA LYS A 12 -2.37 17.18 -10.15
C LYS A 12 -2.49 15.96 -11.08
N ASN A 13 -1.53 15.75 -11.97
CA ASN A 13 -1.51 14.64 -12.94
C ASN A 13 -0.71 13.44 -12.46
N GLU A 14 0.03 13.59 -11.36
CA GLU A 14 0.81 12.51 -10.75
C GLU A 14 -0.08 11.59 -9.92
N VAL A 15 0.44 10.40 -9.64
CA VAL A 15 -0.25 9.37 -8.85
C VAL A 15 -0.48 9.84 -7.41
N ALA A 16 -1.59 9.39 -6.82
CA ALA A 16 -1.97 9.78 -5.47
C ALA A 16 -1.74 8.63 -4.47
N VAL A 17 -0.90 8.90 -3.48
CA VAL A 17 -0.58 7.98 -2.39
C VAL A 17 -0.76 8.72 -1.06
N VAL A 18 -1.34 8.07 -0.06
CA VAL A 18 -1.49 8.71 1.26
C VAL A 18 -0.18 8.78 2.03
N CYS A 19 0.09 9.91 2.67
CA CYS A 19 1.29 10.09 3.50
C CYS A 19 1.20 9.38 4.86
N CYS A 20 0.00 9.38 5.44
CA CYS A 20 -0.28 8.88 6.79
C CYS A 20 -1.51 7.98 6.77
N ARG A 21 -1.67 7.20 7.84
CA ARG A 21 -2.93 6.49 8.10
C ARG A 21 -4.10 7.48 8.02
N THR A 22 -5.05 7.18 7.16
CA THR A 22 -6.22 8.02 6.89
C THR A 22 -7.48 7.24 7.25
N GLU A 23 -8.33 7.84 8.08
CA GLU A 23 -9.52 7.20 8.62
C GLU A 23 -10.68 7.19 7.61
N GLU A 24 -11.52 6.17 7.70
CA GLU A 24 -12.77 6.09 6.93
C GLU A 24 -13.60 7.37 7.07
N GLY A 25 -14.18 7.81 5.96
CA GLY A 25 -15.00 9.02 5.89
C GLY A 25 -14.22 10.32 5.77
N THR A 26 -12.88 10.28 5.83
CA THR A 26 -12.04 11.45 5.62
C THR A 26 -12.20 11.99 4.20
N ILE A 27 -12.33 13.30 4.06
CA ILE A 27 -12.25 13.99 2.77
C ILE A 27 -10.78 14.23 2.44
N ILE A 28 -10.32 13.71 1.32
CA ILE A 28 -8.91 13.80 0.93
C ILE A 28 -8.54 15.24 0.60
N GLN A 29 -7.52 15.75 1.30
CA GLN A 29 -6.92 17.06 1.09
C GLN A 29 -5.45 16.88 0.65
N ALA A 30 -4.83 17.96 0.17
CA ALA A 30 -3.40 17.96 -0.19
C ALA A 30 -2.52 17.45 0.97
N SER A 31 -2.85 17.82 2.21
CA SER A 31 -2.13 17.39 3.41
C SER A 31 -2.28 15.91 3.76
N ASN A 32 -3.12 15.16 3.06
CA ASN A 32 -3.24 13.71 3.22
C ASN A 32 -2.38 12.94 2.22
N LEU A 33 -1.88 13.62 1.19
CA LEU A 33 -1.13 13.02 0.09
C LEU A 33 0.37 13.17 0.32
N GLU A 34 1.11 12.14 -0.03
CA GLU A 34 2.57 12.14 -0.11
C GLU A 34 3.04 12.82 -1.39
N ASP A 35 4.30 13.27 -1.40
CA ASP A 35 4.92 13.92 -2.54
C ASP A 35 5.28 12.91 -3.66
N PRO A 36 4.74 13.05 -4.88
CA PRO A 36 5.11 12.19 -5.99
C PRO A 36 6.59 12.16 -6.36
N ASP A 37 7.33 13.24 -6.08
CA ASP A 37 8.74 13.34 -6.43
C ASP A 37 9.61 12.30 -5.69
N ILE A 38 9.17 11.79 -4.53
CA ILE A 38 9.91 10.78 -3.74
C ILE A 38 9.50 9.34 -4.05
N PHE A 39 8.47 9.13 -4.87
CA PHE A 39 7.98 7.79 -5.21
C PHE A 39 9.01 6.91 -5.91
N PRO A 40 9.87 7.39 -6.83
CA PRO A 40 10.90 6.56 -7.45
C PRO A 40 11.80 5.89 -6.41
N ASP A 41 12.29 6.65 -5.42
CA ASP A 41 13.13 6.12 -4.34
C ASP A 41 12.38 5.12 -3.44
N MET A 42 11.09 5.37 -3.19
CA MET A 42 10.23 4.47 -2.40
C MET A 42 9.91 3.16 -3.13
N VAL A 43 9.74 3.21 -4.45
CA VAL A 43 9.55 2.02 -5.29
C VAL A 43 10.85 1.23 -5.39
N ASP A 44 11.98 1.91 -5.60
CA ASP A 44 13.30 1.28 -5.71
C ASP A 44 13.73 0.59 -4.40
N SER A 45 13.34 1.16 -3.25
CA SER A 45 13.55 0.53 -1.93
C SER A 45 12.56 -0.60 -1.61
N GLY A 46 11.55 -0.83 -2.45
CA GLY A 46 10.50 -1.82 -2.23
C GLY A 46 9.49 -1.44 -1.16
N LEU A 47 9.48 -0.17 -0.72
CA LEU A 47 8.56 0.34 0.30
C LEU A 47 7.18 0.68 -0.28
N LEU A 48 7.12 1.08 -1.55
CA LEU A 48 5.90 1.47 -2.24
C LEU A 48 5.68 0.62 -3.50
N THR A 49 4.46 0.16 -3.70
CA THR A 49 4.03 -0.48 -4.95
C THR A 49 2.86 0.31 -5.52
N ILE A 50 3.01 0.84 -6.73
CA ILE A 50 1.99 1.69 -7.37
C ILE A 50 1.26 0.84 -8.41
N PRO A 51 -0.04 0.55 -8.22
CA PRO A 51 -0.82 -0.22 -9.17
C PRO A 51 -1.20 0.65 -10.38
N LYS A 52 -1.59 0.00 -11.49
CA LYS A 52 -1.87 0.69 -12.77
C LYS A 52 -3.12 1.56 -12.73
N ASP A 53 -4.05 1.23 -11.85
CA ASP A 53 -5.33 1.90 -11.61
C ASP A 53 -5.24 2.97 -10.51
N CYS A 54 -4.04 3.32 -10.05
CA CYS A 54 -3.83 4.40 -9.11
C CYS A 54 -4.34 5.72 -9.69
N LEU A 55 -5.18 6.41 -8.92
CA LEU A 55 -5.78 7.69 -9.28
C LEU A 55 -4.76 8.82 -9.17
N LYS A 56 -5.05 9.92 -9.87
CA LYS A 56 -4.21 11.12 -9.86
C LYS A 56 -4.56 12.05 -8.70
N VAL A 57 -3.59 12.84 -8.24
CA VAL A 57 -3.76 13.83 -7.16
C VAL A 57 -4.97 14.73 -7.39
N GLY A 58 -5.15 15.25 -8.61
CA GLY A 58 -6.27 16.14 -8.93
C GLY A 58 -7.65 15.47 -8.88
N GLN A 59 -7.70 14.15 -9.07
CA GLN A 59 -8.94 13.36 -9.07
C GLN A 59 -9.41 13.05 -7.65
N VAL A 60 -8.47 12.77 -6.75
CA VAL A 60 -8.76 12.34 -5.38
C VAL A 60 -9.01 13.52 -4.44
N ILE A 61 -8.51 14.73 -4.74
CA ILE A 61 -8.74 15.89 -3.86
C ILE A 61 -10.24 16.24 -3.84
N GLY A 62 -10.82 16.12 -2.64
CA GLY A 62 -12.25 16.27 -2.38
C GLY A 62 -13.05 14.96 -2.40
N ALA A 63 -12.45 13.84 -2.78
CA ALA A 63 -13.07 12.52 -2.67
C ALA A 63 -13.11 12.08 -1.20
N LYS A 64 -14.10 11.26 -0.86
CA LYS A 64 -14.30 10.70 0.47
C LYS A 64 -13.76 9.28 0.52
N LEU A 65 -12.99 8.97 1.56
CA LEU A 65 -12.45 7.65 1.79
C LEU A 65 -13.53 6.69 2.33
N LEU A 66 -13.67 5.51 1.73
CA LEU A 66 -14.68 4.51 2.08
C LEU A 66 -14.24 3.51 3.16
N LYS A 67 -12.93 3.38 3.38
CA LYS A 67 -12.35 2.46 4.38
C LYS A 67 -11.09 3.07 4.97
N THR A 68 -10.75 2.73 6.20
CA THR A 68 -9.47 3.18 6.79
C THR A 68 -8.30 2.54 6.04
N ILE A 69 -7.30 3.34 5.65
CA ILE A 69 -6.09 2.88 4.96
C ILE A 69 -4.84 3.32 5.70
N ASP A 70 -3.75 2.57 5.56
CA ASP A 70 -2.47 2.87 6.19
C ASP A 70 -1.63 3.82 5.32
N SER A 71 -0.55 4.36 5.88
CA SER A 71 0.42 5.17 5.12
C SER A 71 0.96 4.43 3.90
N LEU A 72 1.34 5.18 2.86
CA LEU A 72 1.89 4.66 1.61
C LEU A 72 0.92 3.77 0.83
N THR A 73 -0.38 3.87 1.09
CA THR A 73 -1.41 3.20 0.30
C THR A 73 -1.74 4.04 -0.94
N PRO A 74 -1.56 3.52 -2.16
CA PRO A 74 -2.03 4.16 -3.38
C PRO A 74 -3.55 4.24 -3.41
N LEU A 75 -4.08 5.35 -3.92
CA LEU A 75 -5.52 5.59 -3.97
C LEU A 75 -6.11 5.04 -5.27
N THR A 76 -7.04 4.11 -5.14
CA THR A 76 -7.74 3.45 -6.25
C THR A 76 -9.24 3.79 -6.26
N PRO A 77 -9.96 3.58 -7.37
CA PRO A 77 -11.37 3.93 -7.47
C PRO A 77 -12.29 3.16 -6.51
N ASP A 78 -11.91 1.95 -6.09
CA ASP A 78 -12.74 1.10 -5.22
C ASP A 78 -12.80 1.60 -3.76
N ILE A 79 -11.86 2.46 -3.36
CA ILE A 79 -11.75 2.93 -1.96
C ILE A 79 -12.20 4.38 -1.77
N LEU A 80 -12.61 5.05 -2.85
CA LEU A 80 -12.99 6.45 -2.86
C LEU A 80 -14.39 6.67 -3.42
N GLU A 81 -15.16 7.53 -2.77
CA GLU A 81 -16.44 8.05 -3.23
C GLU A 81 -16.28 9.50 -3.69
N GLY A 82 -16.90 9.86 -4.81
CA GLY A 82 -16.88 11.24 -5.32
C GLY A 82 -15.56 11.63 -5.99
N VAL A 83 -14.81 10.67 -6.51
CA VAL A 83 -13.66 10.91 -7.39
C VAL A 83 -14.11 11.75 -8.58
N LYS A 84 -13.36 12.80 -8.91
CA LYS A 84 -13.66 13.60 -10.10
C LYS A 84 -13.33 12.78 -11.34
N GLU A 85 -14.35 12.46 -12.13
CA GLU A 85 -14.17 11.79 -13.41
C GLU A 85 -13.27 12.64 -14.30
N VAL A 86 -12.17 12.05 -14.73
CA VAL A 86 -11.40 12.55 -15.87
C VAL A 86 -11.75 11.61 -16.99
N GLU A 87 -12.33 12.15 -18.06
CA GLU A 87 -12.68 11.42 -19.28
C GLU A 87 -11.41 10.91 -19.99
N ASP A 88 -10.71 9.93 -19.42
CA ASP A 88 -9.77 9.10 -20.16
C ASP A 88 -10.54 7.87 -20.66
N LYS A 89 -11.13 8.02 -21.85
CA LYS A 89 -11.71 6.91 -22.60
C LYS A 89 -10.62 5.88 -22.92
N VAL A 90 -10.97 4.61 -22.66
CA VAL A 90 -10.81 3.40 -23.51
C VAL A 90 -10.21 2.19 -22.74
N GLU A 91 -11.14 1.33 -22.30
CA GLU A 91 -11.24 -0.13 -22.48
C GLU A 91 -10.12 -1.07 -21.97
N ASN A 92 -10.44 -1.93 -20.98
CA ASN A 92 -10.95 -3.30 -21.16
C ASN A 92 -11.11 -3.93 -19.76
N ASP A 93 -12.33 -4.15 -19.27
CA ASP A 93 -13.06 -5.42 -19.35
C ASP A 93 -12.47 -6.53 -18.47
N SER A 94 -13.10 -6.79 -17.33
CA SER A 94 -13.97 -7.96 -17.21
C SER A 94 -14.56 -8.03 -15.82
N LYS A 95 -15.88 -8.00 -15.81
CA LYS A 95 -16.78 -8.48 -14.75
C LYS A 95 -16.37 -9.91 -14.36
N VAL A 96 -16.51 -10.27 -13.09
CA VAL A 96 -17.27 -11.44 -12.59
C VAL A 96 -17.05 -11.58 -11.08
N GLU A 97 -18.19 -11.71 -10.39
CA GLU A 97 -18.39 -11.98 -8.97
C GLU A 97 -17.92 -13.40 -8.58
N GLU A 98 -18.12 -13.75 -7.30
CA GLU A 98 -18.25 -15.12 -6.76
C GLU A 98 -16.94 -15.69 -6.14
N GLN A 99 -16.77 -15.61 -4.81
CA GLN A 99 -17.28 -16.49 -3.73
C GLN A 99 -16.50 -17.81 -3.52
N VAL A 100 -15.92 -17.90 -2.30
CA VAL A 100 -15.89 -19.04 -1.33
C VAL A 100 -15.00 -20.27 -1.60
N GLU A 101 -14.54 -20.85 -0.46
CA GLU A 101 -13.91 -22.16 -0.17
C GLU A 101 -12.36 -22.15 -0.16
N GLU A 102 -11.68 -22.19 0.98
CA GLU A 102 -11.53 -23.25 2.02
C GLU A 102 -10.81 -24.53 1.51
N VAL A 103 -9.98 -25.13 2.40
CA VAL A 103 -9.28 -26.45 2.39
C VAL A 103 -7.74 -26.25 2.34
N VAL A 104 -6.98 -26.29 3.46
CA VAL A 104 -6.60 -27.39 4.40
C VAL A 104 -5.47 -28.32 3.85
N GLU A 105 -4.39 -28.43 4.65
CA GLU A 105 -3.32 -29.47 4.71
C GLU A 105 -2.29 -29.54 3.54
N GLU A 106 -1.00 -29.90 3.68
CA GLU A 106 -0.07 -30.22 4.77
C GLU A 106 1.34 -30.50 4.14
N GLN A 107 2.43 -30.19 4.88
CA GLN A 107 3.82 -30.74 4.83
C GLN A 107 4.69 -30.69 3.53
N VAL A 108 5.93 -30.18 3.64
CA VAL A 108 7.15 -30.99 3.88
C VAL A 108 8.40 -30.11 4.12
N VAL A 109 9.31 -30.66 4.94
CA VAL A 109 10.51 -30.09 5.56
C VAL A 109 11.72 -30.01 4.60
N SER A 110 12.55 -28.97 4.73
CA SER A 110 14.01 -29.09 4.56
C SER A 110 14.75 -27.94 5.26
N GLU A 111 15.47 -28.25 6.33
CA GLU A 111 16.47 -27.39 6.97
C GLU A 111 17.81 -27.47 6.22
N GLU A 112 18.43 -26.31 5.96
CA GLU A 112 19.88 -26.21 5.76
C GLU A 112 20.44 -25.10 6.67
N ILE A 113 21.40 -25.48 7.51
CA ILE A 113 22.15 -24.59 8.39
C ILE A 113 23.43 -24.22 7.65
N VAL A 114 23.62 -22.94 7.33
CA VAL A 114 24.92 -22.41 6.88
C VAL A 114 25.58 -21.66 8.02
N ASP A 115 26.66 -22.26 8.54
CA ASP A 115 27.57 -21.67 9.52
C ASP A 115 28.51 -20.68 8.82
N GLY A 116 28.70 -19.50 9.41
CA GLY A 116 29.49 -18.41 8.86
C GLY A 116 29.79 -17.36 9.92
N ALA A 117 31.04 -17.35 10.38
CA ALA A 117 31.57 -16.53 11.45
C ALA A 117 31.52 -15.00 11.21
N GLU A 118 31.50 -14.27 12.33
CA GLU A 118 31.64 -12.81 12.52
C GLU A 118 30.41 -11.93 12.24
N GLY A 119 29.62 -11.73 13.30
CA GLY A 119 28.46 -10.83 13.36
C GLY A 119 27.20 -11.58 13.76
N ARG A 120 27.03 -11.84 15.06
CA ARG A 120 25.92 -12.68 15.58
C ARG A 120 24.57 -12.01 15.31
N VAL A 121 23.93 -12.36 14.20
CA VAL A 121 22.56 -11.98 13.87
C VAL A 121 21.69 -13.23 14.00
N LEU A 122 20.76 -13.23 14.96
CA LEU A 122 19.74 -14.26 15.08
C LEU A 122 18.61 -13.91 14.10
N LYS A 123 18.55 -14.61 12.95
CA LYS A 123 17.52 -14.38 11.92
C LYS A 123 16.47 -15.48 11.99
N ILE A 124 15.27 -15.14 12.44
CA ILE A 124 14.12 -16.04 12.51
C ILE A 124 13.07 -15.55 11.52
N ARG A 125 12.62 -16.43 10.62
CA ARG A 125 11.52 -16.16 9.69
C ARG A 125 10.37 -17.09 10.04
N ILE A 126 9.22 -16.51 10.35
CA ILE A 126 7.99 -17.22 10.71
C ILE A 126 6.95 -16.89 9.66
N GLU A 127 6.42 -17.90 8.97
CA GLU A 127 5.43 -17.72 7.90
C GLU A 127 3.99 -17.66 8.46
N GLU A 128 3.70 -18.37 9.55
CA GLU A 128 2.50 -18.19 10.37
C GLU A 128 2.86 -18.35 11.87
N GLY A 129 2.64 -17.32 12.68
CA GLY A 129 3.08 -17.27 14.07
C GLY A 129 1.93 -17.36 15.06
N LYS A 130 1.74 -18.52 15.70
CA LYS A 130 0.80 -18.69 16.81
C LYS A 130 1.49 -19.30 18.03
N GLY A 131 1.35 -18.65 19.18
CA GLY A 131 1.86 -19.15 20.47
C GLY A 131 3.39 -19.22 20.59
N ILE A 132 4.11 -18.22 20.06
CA ILE A 132 5.58 -18.19 20.10
C ILE A 132 6.04 -17.45 21.36
N ASP A 133 6.86 -18.12 22.18
CA ASP A 133 7.50 -17.56 23.36
C ASP A 133 9.02 -17.77 23.24
N ILE A 134 9.81 -16.70 23.34
CA ILE A 134 11.27 -16.72 23.15
C ILE A 134 11.93 -15.97 24.31
N GLU A 135 12.64 -16.71 25.16
CA GLU A 135 13.52 -16.15 26.20
C GLU A 135 14.99 -16.38 25.82
N LEU A 136 15.78 -15.31 25.85
CA LEU A 136 17.23 -15.35 25.62
C LEU A 136 17.97 -15.01 26.92
N PRO A 137 18.90 -15.85 27.40
CA PRO A 137 19.81 -15.47 28.46
C PRO A 137 20.86 -14.47 27.91
N PHE A 138 21.18 -13.46 28.71
CA PHE A 138 22.30 -12.55 28.46
C PHE A 138 23.63 -13.09 29.00
#